data_AF-L1JQR3-F1
#
_entry.id   AF-L1JQR3-F1
#
_cell.length_a   1.000
_cell.length_b   1.000
_cell.length_c   1.000
_cell.angle_alpha   90.00
_cell.angle_beta   90.00
_cell.angle_gamma   90.00
#
_symmetry.space_group_name_H-M   'P 1'
#
loop_
_entity.id
_entity.type
_entity.pdbx_description
1 polymer ?
#
loop_
_entity_poly.entity_id
_entity_poly.type
_entity_poly.pdbx_seq_one_letter_code
_entity_poly.pdbx_strand_id
1 'polypeptide(L)'
;MADAKYLQETVGPALTAGLASVASVQPEDPVDYLAHWLLKYLAVEEQKALAVKAKEHAEKERERVDAEEQAKIHEQGDNTSRLNSCKESLSKETSIDKLYNSLIETLRKETEAKNVYVAFLEQREAPEGAAPEPEEEAVAPPEGWSVEEGRWTNVPEGEEPPPPWVPPKIMPRVPTYCALTYKYANRENSWLRGKEILSPALSNGTATVSFQAVQERKSVLVSNVLESDPPLVFHGMPLPGSFAVCPLLASEDDKYLEGRVLGLIFIDTLSSSSYLSDKDLEVLQDLRSTVSFTHEKLILEAKKRVEEEQAAASRLLNEDCVVPEEKKPVEEDGIDELEGKLTFAQDLVQKVKDIIGERMPMERKDEHGHELSEISTFEAGTVAHRVVASVECLVKVAQGDGYLKDLSDALSKFDLLAVDQAVMDECKLKLNPEGAEPVTKESEMPFTAQLLVALVLLVLEFGDAAIKLATLKAEKAAQEEAAAAEAAAAEAAAAEAAAPAEEQAEAAPPADGEEPPAAE
;
A
#
# COMPACT_ATOMS: atom_id res chain seq x y z
N MET A 1 37.44 0.72 -89.47
CA MET A 1 38.21 1.11 -88.27
C MET A 1 37.58 0.60 -86.96
N ALA A 2 36.27 0.35 -86.88
CA ALA A 2 35.65 -0.21 -85.67
C ALA A 2 36.15 -1.63 -85.32
N ASP A 3 36.35 -2.48 -86.33
CA ASP A 3 36.74 -3.88 -86.11
C ASP A 3 38.14 -4.05 -85.50
N ALA A 4 39.09 -3.20 -85.93
CA ALA A 4 40.45 -3.20 -85.39
C ALA A 4 40.47 -2.81 -83.90
N LYS A 5 39.65 -1.83 -83.52
CA LYS A 5 39.51 -1.40 -82.12
C LYS A 5 38.85 -2.49 -81.26
N TYR A 6 37.79 -3.12 -81.78
CA TYR A 6 37.13 -4.22 -81.09
C TYR A 6 38.06 -5.41 -80.83
N LEU A 7 38.87 -5.81 -81.82
CA LEU A 7 39.86 -6.88 -81.65
C LEU A 7 40.96 -6.49 -80.67
N GLN A 8 41.46 -5.26 -80.74
CA GLN A 8 42.49 -4.76 -79.83
C GLN A 8 42.00 -4.73 -78.38
N GLU A 9 40.74 -4.38 -78.15
CA GLU A 9 40.14 -4.32 -76.80
C GLU A 9 39.77 -5.72 -76.27
N THR A 10 39.24 -6.60 -77.12
CA THR A 10 38.68 -7.90 -76.67
C THR A 10 39.72 -9.01 -76.58
N VAL A 11 40.58 -9.15 -77.61
CA VAL A 11 41.57 -10.24 -77.68
C VAL A 11 43.01 -9.76 -77.51
N GLY A 12 43.24 -8.45 -77.64
CA GLY A 12 44.58 -7.85 -77.56
C GLY A 12 45.34 -8.19 -76.27
N PRO A 13 44.76 -8.03 -75.06
CA PRO A 13 45.45 -8.36 -73.82
C PRO A 13 45.83 -9.85 -73.70
N ALA A 14 44.89 -10.74 -74.02
CA ALA A 14 45.10 -12.19 -73.96
C ALA A 14 46.16 -12.64 -74.98
N LEU A 15 46.07 -12.18 -76.22
CA LEU A 15 47.05 -12.49 -77.27
C LEU A 15 48.43 -11.93 -76.95
N THR A 16 48.53 -10.71 -76.43
CA THR A 16 49.82 -10.10 -76.06
C THR A 16 50.52 -10.90 -74.96
N ALA A 17 49.79 -11.28 -73.91
CA ALA A 17 50.33 -12.10 -72.83
C ALA A 17 50.67 -13.53 -73.27
N GLY A 18 49.84 -14.14 -74.13
CA GLY A 18 50.10 -15.45 -74.71
C GLY A 18 51.35 -15.46 -75.60
N LEU A 19 51.48 -14.47 -76.49
CA LEU A 19 52.66 -14.31 -77.35
C LEU A 19 53.93 -14.02 -76.54
N ALA A 20 53.84 -13.24 -75.46
CA ALA A 20 54.96 -13.05 -74.53
C ALA A 20 55.39 -14.37 -73.85
N SER A 21 54.43 -15.23 -73.48
CA SER A 21 54.71 -16.56 -72.92
C SER A 21 55.37 -17.49 -73.95
N VAL A 22 54.89 -17.49 -75.19
CA VAL A 22 55.48 -18.28 -76.30
C VAL A 22 56.92 -17.84 -76.55
N ALA A 23 57.18 -16.52 -76.60
CA ALA A 23 58.52 -15.96 -76.79
C ALA A 23 59.50 -16.34 -75.67
N SER A 24 58.99 -16.51 -74.45
CA SER A 24 59.81 -16.86 -73.28
C SER A 24 60.13 -18.36 -73.20
N VAL A 25 59.16 -19.23 -73.55
CA VAL A 25 59.28 -20.69 -73.43
C VAL A 25 59.89 -21.34 -74.68
N GLN A 26 59.71 -20.72 -75.85
CA GLN A 26 60.17 -21.22 -77.15
C GLN A 26 59.78 -22.68 -77.42
N PRO A 27 58.47 -23.02 -77.40
CA PRO A 27 57.99 -24.38 -77.65
C PRO A 27 58.25 -24.83 -79.09
N GLU A 28 58.30 -26.14 -79.30
CA GLU A 28 58.51 -26.74 -80.64
C GLU A 28 57.33 -26.46 -81.59
N ASP A 29 56.10 -26.42 -81.07
CA ASP A 29 54.91 -25.92 -81.78
C ASP A 29 54.33 -24.67 -81.07
N PRO A 30 54.62 -23.46 -81.57
CA PRO A 30 54.15 -22.21 -80.96
C PRO A 30 52.64 -21.97 -81.13
N VAL A 31 52.01 -22.57 -82.14
CA VAL A 31 50.57 -22.38 -82.40
C VAL A 31 49.75 -23.24 -81.45
N ASP A 32 50.12 -24.51 -81.29
CA ASP A 32 49.45 -25.42 -80.37
C ASP A 32 49.63 -24.97 -78.91
N TYR A 33 50.84 -24.53 -78.54
CA TYR A 33 51.10 -23.98 -77.21
C TYR A 33 50.26 -22.71 -76.95
N LEU A 34 50.14 -21.80 -77.92
CA LEU A 34 49.33 -20.59 -77.78
C LEU A 34 47.84 -20.92 -77.61
N ALA A 35 47.32 -21.91 -78.34
CA ALA A 35 45.93 -22.36 -78.21
C ALA A 35 45.64 -22.89 -76.80
N HIS A 36 46.49 -23.78 -76.27
CA HIS A 36 46.38 -24.30 -74.91
C HIS A 36 46.52 -23.19 -73.85
N TRP A 37 47.42 -22.23 -74.08
CA TRP A 37 47.60 -21.08 -73.20
C TRP A 37 46.34 -20.21 -73.14
N LEU A 38 45.70 -19.93 -74.29
CA LEU A 38 44.48 -19.13 -74.34
C LEU A 38 43.30 -19.82 -73.65
N LEU A 39 43.17 -21.14 -73.78
CA LEU A 39 42.17 -21.92 -73.03
C LEU A 39 42.40 -21.84 -71.51
N LYS A 40 43.66 -21.94 -71.07
CA LYS A 40 44.02 -21.79 -69.66
C LYS A 40 43.76 -20.36 -69.16
N TYR A 41 44.07 -19.35 -69.96
CA TYR A 41 43.81 -17.95 -69.63
C TYR A 41 42.32 -17.69 -69.41
N LEU A 42 41.46 -18.23 -70.29
CA LEU A 42 40.01 -18.13 -70.15
C LEU A 42 39.51 -18.82 -68.87
N ALA A 43 39.97 -20.03 -68.56
CA ALA A 43 39.62 -20.72 -67.32
C ALA A 43 40.02 -19.92 -66.06
N VAL A 44 41.18 -19.25 -66.08
CA VAL A 44 41.64 -18.39 -64.98
C VAL A 44 40.78 -17.12 -64.87
N GLU A 45 40.41 -16.48 -65.98
CA GLU A 45 39.52 -15.31 -65.96
C GLU A 45 38.11 -15.66 -65.48
N GLU A 46 37.54 -16.79 -65.91
CA GLU A 46 36.26 -17.28 -65.39
C GLU A 46 36.33 -17.56 -63.89
N GLN A 47 37.41 -18.20 -63.41
CA GLN A 47 37.60 -18.46 -61.99
C GLN A 47 37.72 -17.15 -61.19
N LYS A 48 38.40 -16.13 -61.70
CA LYS A 48 38.45 -14.80 -61.06
C LYS A 48 37.08 -14.14 -61.03
N ALA A 49 36.34 -14.17 -62.14
CA ALA A 49 34.99 -13.59 -62.20
C ALA A 49 34.03 -14.28 -61.22
N LEU A 50 34.11 -15.62 -61.11
CA LEU A 50 33.37 -16.39 -60.11
C LEU A 50 33.80 -16.03 -58.68
N ALA A 51 35.10 -15.86 -58.42
CA ALA A 51 35.61 -15.46 -57.11
C ALA A 51 35.15 -14.06 -56.70
N VAL A 52 35.07 -13.10 -57.63
CA VAL A 52 34.53 -11.76 -57.37
C VAL A 52 33.05 -11.84 -57.02
N LYS A 53 32.24 -12.55 -57.82
CA LYS A 53 30.80 -12.76 -57.53
C LYS A 53 30.57 -13.47 -56.19
N ALA A 54 31.40 -14.45 -55.86
CA ALA A 54 31.32 -15.15 -54.57
C ALA A 54 31.64 -14.20 -53.40
N LYS A 55 32.62 -13.31 -53.55
CA LYS A 55 32.92 -12.28 -52.54
C LYS A 55 31.78 -11.29 -52.37
N GLU A 56 31.21 -10.78 -53.46
CA GLU A 56 30.06 -9.87 -53.41
C GLU A 56 28.84 -10.53 -52.75
N HIS A 57 28.57 -11.81 -53.02
CA HIS A 57 27.50 -12.55 -52.35
C HIS A 57 27.79 -12.75 -50.86
N ALA A 58 29.04 -13.07 -50.49
CA ALA A 58 29.43 -13.21 -49.09
C ALA A 58 29.33 -11.89 -48.32
N GLU A 59 29.68 -10.76 -48.94
CA GLU A 59 29.56 -9.42 -48.35
C GLU A 59 28.10 -9.04 -48.12
N LYS A 60 27.21 -9.28 -49.11
CA LYS A 60 25.77 -9.03 -48.96
C LYS A 60 25.12 -9.89 -47.88
N GLU A 61 25.49 -11.16 -47.77
CA GLU A 61 24.98 -12.01 -46.69
C GLU A 61 25.47 -11.54 -45.32
N ARG A 62 26.73 -11.08 -45.23
CA ARG A 62 27.26 -10.50 -44.00
C ARG A 62 26.53 -9.22 -43.60
N GLU A 63 26.29 -8.30 -44.54
CA GLU A 63 25.51 -7.09 -44.28
C GLU A 63 24.08 -7.41 -43.81
N ARG A 64 23.45 -8.45 -44.38
CA ARG A 64 22.10 -8.88 -43.93
C ARG A 64 22.14 -9.42 -42.50
N VAL A 65 23.10 -10.27 -42.17
CA VAL A 65 23.25 -10.82 -40.81
C VAL A 65 23.56 -9.72 -39.80
N ASP A 66 24.49 -8.81 -40.11
CA ASP A 66 24.83 -7.69 -39.23
C ASP A 66 23.63 -6.75 -39.01
N ALA A 67 22.81 -6.51 -40.04
CA ALA A 67 21.57 -5.73 -39.93
C ALA A 67 20.49 -6.43 -39.08
N GLU A 68 20.33 -7.75 -39.24
CA GLU A 68 19.41 -8.56 -38.44
C GLU A 68 19.84 -8.60 -36.96
N GLU A 69 21.14 -8.70 -36.68
CA GLU A 69 21.68 -8.66 -35.31
C GLU A 69 21.48 -7.27 -34.66
N GLN A 70 21.77 -6.18 -35.38
CA GLN A 70 21.53 -4.83 -34.89
C GLN A 70 20.05 -4.56 -34.61
N ALA A 71 19.15 -5.05 -35.47
CA ALA A 71 17.71 -4.93 -35.24
C ALA A 71 17.26 -5.67 -33.97
N LYS A 72 17.77 -6.88 -33.72
CA LYS A 72 17.49 -7.64 -32.49
C LYS A 72 18.01 -6.94 -31.24
N ILE A 73 19.21 -6.36 -31.29
CA ILE A 73 19.78 -5.62 -30.16
C ILE A 73 18.96 -4.37 -29.86
N HIS A 74 18.54 -3.63 -30.89
CA HIS A 74 17.70 -2.44 -30.71
C HIS A 74 16.33 -2.79 -30.11
N GLU A 75 15.68 -3.83 -30.64
CA GLU A 75 14.38 -4.31 -30.12
C GLU A 75 14.49 -4.76 -28.66
N GLN A 76 15.55 -5.48 -28.30
CA GLN A 76 15.83 -5.86 -26.90
C GLN A 76 16.10 -4.63 -26.02
N GLY A 77 16.82 -3.63 -26.53
CA GLY A 77 17.05 -2.35 -25.85
C GLY A 77 15.75 -1.58 -25.57
N ASP A 78 14.86 -1.51 -26.55
CA ASP A 78 13.56 -0.85 -26.40
C ASP A 78 12.70 -1.56 -25.36
N ASN A 79 12.63 -2.90 -25.41
CA ASN A 79 11.83 -3.69 -24.46
C ASN A 79 12.38 -3.57 -23.03
N THR A 80 13.70 -3.63 -22.85
CA THR A 80 14.31 -3.45 -21.53
C THR A 80 14.09 -2.04 -20.98
N SER A 81 14.12 -1.00 -21.81
CA SER A 81 13.83 0.38 -21.38
C SER A 81 12.38 0.56 -20.93
N ARG A 82 11.42 -0.05 -21.63
CA ARG A 82 9.99 -0.05 -21.27
C ARG A 82 9.77 -0.77 -19.95
N LEU A 83 10.35 -1.96 -19.81
CA LEU A 83 10.25 -2.77 -18.59
C LEU A 83 10.82 -2.03 -17.38
N ASN A 84 11.96 -1.36 -17.53
CA ASN A 84 12.55 -0.54 -16.47
C ASN A 84 11.66 0.66 -16.07
N SER A 85 11.02 1.32 -17.03
CA SER A 85 10.04 2.39 -16.73
C SER A 85 8.82 1.87 -15.97
N CYS A 86 8.35 0.67 -16.30
CA CYS A 86 7.27 0.00 -15.57
C CYS A 86 7.69 -0.36 -14.14
N LYS A 87 8.91 -0.90 -13.93
CA LYS A 87 9.45 -1.17 -12.59
C LYS A 87 9.52 0.09 -11.74
N GLU A 88 10.00 1.19 -12.31
CA GLU A 88 10.09 2.47 -11.60
C GLU A 88 8.70 2.94 -11.15
N SER A 89 7.69 2.79 -12.01
CA SER A 89 6.30 3.14 -11.69
C SER A 89 5.77 2.26 -10.56
N LEU A 90 5.95 0.94 -10.63
CA LEU A 90 5.55 0.01 -9.57
C LEU A 90 6.23 0.31 -8.24
N SER A 91 7.52 0.68 -8.25
CA SER A 91 8.27 0.99 -7.04
C SER A 91 7.79 2.25 -6.29
N LYS A 92 7.12 3.16 -6.98
CA LYS A 92 6.62 4.44 -6.44
C LYS A 92 5.20 4.33 -5.87
N GLU A 93 4.53 3.19 -6.03
CA GLU A 93 3.16 3.00 -5.57
C GLU A 93 3.07 3.06 -4.04
N THR A 94 2.04 3.74 -3.53
CA THR A 94 1.82 4.00 -2.10
C THR A 94 0.73 3.13 -1.48
N SER A 95 -0.04 2.41 -2.30
CA SER A 95 -1.12 1.54 -1.87
C SER A 95 -0.95 0.16 -2.49
N ILE A 96 -1.21 -0.88 -1.70
CA ILE A 96 -1.12 -2.28 -2.12
C ILE A 96 -2.10 -2.55 -3.27
N ASP A 97 -3.32 -2.00 -3.21
CA ASP A 97 -4.31 -2.17 -4.28
C ASP A 97 -3.86 -1.52 -5.59
N LYS A 98 -3.29 -0.31 -5.52
CA LYS A 98 -2.76 0.38 -6.69
C LYS A 98 -1.59 -0.39 -7.30
N LEU A 99 -0.67 -0.88 -6.47
CA LEU A 99 0.47 -1.70 -6.90
C LEU A 99 0.03 -2.90 -7.75
N TYR A 100 -0.92 -3.70 -7.26
CA TYR A 100 -1.35 -4.90 -8.00
C TYR A 100 -2.20 -4.59 -9.23
N ASN A 101 -3.00 -3.51 -9.22
CA ASN A 101 -3.71 -3.08 -10.41
C ASN A 101 -2.72 -2.60 -11.50
N SER A 102 -1.74 -1.77 -11.14
CA SER A 102 -0.66 -1.31 -12.03
C SER A 102 0.17 -2.49 -12.56
N LEU A 103 0.43 -3.51 -11.74
CA LEU A 103 1.11 -4.74 -12.15
C LEU A 103 0.30 -5.52 -13.19
N ILE A 104 -1.00 -5.72 -12.95
CA ILE A 104 -1.87 -6.45 -13.88
C ILE A 104 -1.93 -5.74 -15.23
N GLU A 105 -2.03 -4.41 -15.24
CA GLU A 105 -2.02 -3.63 -16.47
C GLU A 105 -0.68 -3.72 -17.22
N THR A 106 0.43 -3.64 -16.47
CA THR A 106 1.78 -3.79 -17.03
C THR A 106 1.97 -5.17 -17.67
N LEU A 107 1.65 -6.24 -16.94
CA LEU A 107 1.81 -7.60 -17.46
C LEU A 107 0.96 -7.86 -18.70
N ARG A 108 -0.29 -7.37 -18.76
CA ARG A 108 -1.12 -7.47 -19.97
C ARG A 108 -0.55 -6.72 -21.19
N LYS A 109 0.23 -5.67 -20.95
CA LYS A 109 0.80 -4.84 -22.02
C LYS A 109 2.12 -5.40 -22.54
N GLU A 110 2.97 -5.88 -21.63
CA GLU A 110 4.33 -6.33 -21.94
C GLU A 110 4.40 -7.84 -22.26
N THR A 111 3.35 -8.62 -21.95
CA THR A 111 3.27 -10.06 -22.26
C THR A 111 2.12 -10.37 -23.20
N GLU A 112 2.13 -11.56 -23.81
CA GLU A 112 1.00 -12.06 -24.62
C GLU A 112 -0.18 -12.60 -23.78
N ALA A 113 -0.14 -12.43 -22.45
CA ALA A 113 -1.14 -12.94 -21.54
C ALA A 113 -2.48 -12.22 -21.69
N LYS A 114 -3.56 -12.98 -21.82
CA LYS A 114 -4.93 -12.45 -21.86
C LYS A 114 -5.43 -12.18 -20.44
N ASN A 115 -5.12 -13.12 -19.54
CA ASN A 115 -5.58 -13.11 -18.16
C ASN A 115 -4.38 -12.97 -17.23
N VAL A 116 -4.51 -12.10 -16.24
CA VAL A 116 -3.50 -11.87 -15.21
C VAL A 116 -4.22 -11.73 -13.88
N TYR A 117 -3.73 -12.43 -12.87
CA TYR A 117 -4.32 -12.42 -11.53
C TYR A 117 -3.28 -12.75 -10.46
N VAL A 118 -3.60 -12.41 -9.21
CA VAL A 118 -2.71 -12.55 -8.05
C VAL A 118 -3.48 -13.19 -6.91
N ALA A 119 -2.90 -14.24 -6.33
CA ALA A 119 -3.41 -14.88 -5.12
C ALA A 119 -2.40 -14.75 -3.97
N PHE A 120 -2.90 -14.59 -2.75
CA PHE A 120 -2.06 -14.64 -1.55
C PHE A 120 -2.17 -15.97 -0.84
N LEU A 121 -1.08 -16.35 -0.20
CA LEU A 121 -1.01 -17.54 0.61
C LEU A 121 -1.57 -17.24 2.01
N GLU A 122 -2.79 -17.70 2.26
CA GLU A 122 -3.47 -17.59 3.55
C GLU A 122 -3.31 -18.90 4.33
N GLN A 123 -2.87 -18.80 5.58
CA GLN A 123 -2.80 -19.94 6.48
C GLN A 123 -4.23 -20.30 6.93
N ARG A 124 -4.53 -21.60 6.99
CA ARG A 124 -5.80 -22.13 7.46
C ARG A 124 -5.59 -22.93 8.73
N GLU A 125 -6.62 -22.97 9.56
CA GLU A 125 -6.66 -23.90 10.68
C GLU A 125 -6.75 -25.33 10.16
N ALA A 126 -6.07 -26.25 10.84
CA ALA A 126 -6.15 -27.66 10.50
C ALA A 126 -7.59 -28.16 10.72
N PRO A 127 -8.14 -28.98 9.80
CA PRO A 127 -9.48 -29.53 10.00
C PRO A 127 -9.53 -30.36 11.28
N GLU A 128 -10.66 -30.28 11.99
CA GLU A 128 -10.85 -30.96 13.28
C GLU A 128 -10.58 -32.47 13.12
N GLY A 129 -9.56 -32.98 13.83
CA GLY A 129 -9.11 -34.38 13.74
C GLY A 129 -7.95 -34.66 12.78
N ALA A 130 -7.44 -33.66 12.06
CA ALA A 130 -6.16 -33.79 11.38
C ALA A 130 -5.03 -33.96 12.40
N ALA A 131 -4.01 -34.74 12.04
CA ALA A 131 -2.82 -34.87 12.88
C ALA A 131 -2.25 -33.45 13.11
N PRO A 132 -1.87 -33.10 14.36
CA PRO A 132 -1.22 -31.82 14.61
C PRO A 132 -0.06 -31.71 13.64
N GLU A 133 0.05 -30.54 13.00
CA GLU A 133 1.21 -30.25 12.17
C GLU A 133 2.44 -30.57 13.04
N PRO A 134 3.38 -31.41 12.55
CA PRO A 134 4.53 -31.79 13.37
C PRO A 134 5.10 -30.48 13.91
N GLU A 135 5.05 -30.32 15.24
CA GLU A 135 5.60 -29.14 15.92
C GLU A 135 6.95 -28.88 15.29
N GLU A 136 7.30 -27.62 15.06
CA GLU A 136 8.57 -27.22 14.44
C GLU A 136 9.75 -27.84 15.21
N GLU A 137 10.05 -29.11 14.94
CA GLU A 137 11.29 -29.75 15.29
C GLU A 137 12.27 -28.96 14.45
N ALA A 138 12.89 -27.98 15.11
CA ALA A 138 13.88 -27.08 14.54
C ALA A 138 14.71 -27.91 13.57
N VAL A 139 14.53 -27.64 12.27
CA VAL A 139 15.07 -28.48 11.19
C VAL A 139 16.48 -28.79 11.59
N ALA A 140 16.74 -30.06 11.95
CA ALA A 140 18.01 -30.42 12.52
C ALA A 140 19.06 -29.90 11.53
N PRO A 141 20.06 -29.13 12.01
CA PRO A 141 21.07 -28.55 11.13
C PRO A 141 21.57 -29.67 10.21
N PRO A 142 21.76 -29.39 8.90
CA PRO A 142 22.03 -30.43 7.93
C PRO A 142 23.16 -31.31 8.43
N GLU A 143 23.03 -32.63 8.21
CA GLU A 143 23.91 -33.63 8.77
C GLU A 143 25.38 -33.25 8.51
N GLY A 144 26.10 -32.87 9.58
CA GLY A 144 27.47 -32.35 9.50
C GLY A 144 27.64 -30.86 9.81
N TRP A 145 26.59 -30.03 9.94
CA TRP A 145 26.71 -28.65 10.42
C TRP A 145 26.63 -28.61 11.95
N SER A 146 27.73 -28.26 12.61
CA SER A 146 27.73 -28.02 14.05
C SER A 146 27.28 -26.60 14.35
N VAL A 147 26.12 -26.46 15.01
CA VAL A 147 25.61 -25.16 15.47
C VAL A 147 26.54 -24.55 16.51
N GLU A 148 27.15 -25.37 17.38
CA GLU A 148 28.09 -24.89 18.40
C GLU A 148 29.41 -24.38 17.81
N GLU A 149 29.90 -25.00 16.75
CA GLU A 149 31.20 -24.65 16.16
C GLU A 149 31.10 -23.73 14.94
N GLY A 150 29.89 -23.51 14.41
CA GLY A 150 29.65 -22.72 13.20
C GLY A 150 30.44 -23.25 11.99
N ARG A 151 30.68 -24.57 11.91
CA ARG A 151 31.46 -25.22 10.85
C ARG A 151 30.93 -26.61 10.51
N TRP A 152 31.32 -27.08 9.32
CA TRP A 152 31.08 -28.44 8.86
C TRP A 152 32.03 -29.44 9.57
N THR A 153 31.49 -30.46 10.22
CA THR A 153 32.23 -31.48 10.98
C THR A 153 32.50 -32.76 10.18
N ASN A 154 31.72 -33.03 9.12
CA ASN A 154 31.86 -34.22 8.26
C ASN A 154 31.59 -33.87 6.79
N VAL A 155 32.63 -33.45 6.05
CA VAL A 155 32.53 -33.21 4.61
C VAL A 155 32.85 -34.53 3.89
N PRO A 156 31.97 -35.03 3.00
CA PRO A 156 32.23 -36.23 2.22
C PRO A 156 33.56 -36.13 1.46
N GLU A 157 34.36 -37.20 1.50
CA GLU A 157 35.68 -37.26 0.88
C GLU A 157 35.54 -37.20 -0.65
N GLY A 158 35.64 -36.01 -1.24
CA GLY A 158 35.56 -35.79 -2.70
C GLY A 158 34.88 -34.50 -3.16
N GLU A 159 34.14 -33.81 -2.29
CA GLU A 159 33.54 -32.51 -2.59
C GLU A 159 34.30 -31.39 -1.89
N GLU A 160 34.62 -30.30 -2.61
CA GLU A 160 35.20 -29.10 -1.99
C GLU A 160 34.18 -28.55 -0.98
N PRO A 161 34.54 -28.42 0.31
CA PRO A 161 33.60 -27.93 1.31
C PRO A 161 33.14 -26.53 0.92
N PRO A 162 31.82 -26.23 1.04
CA PRO A 162 31.37 -24.87 0.91
C PRO A 162 32.15 -23.99 1.91
N PRO A 163 32.48 -22.74 1.54
CA PRO A 163 33.28 -21.87 2.40
C PRO A 163 32.68 -21.82 3.81
N PRO A 164 33.51 -21.93 4.87
CA PRO A 164 33.06 -22.17 6.25
C PRO A 164 32.17 -21.08 6.84
N TRP A 165 32.06 -19.92 6.18
CA TRP A 165 31.24 -18.79 6.60
C TRP A 165 29.85 -18.72 5.94
N VAL A 166 29.45 -19.72 5.13
CA VAL A 166 28.13 -19.75 4.49
C VAL A 166 27.25 -20.81 5.15
N PRO A 167 26.44 -20.45 6.16
CA PRO A 167 25.37 -21.29 6.67
C PRO A 167 24.47 -21.78 5.54
N PRO A 168 23.96 -23.02 5.63
CA PRO A 168 22.97 -23.54 4.71
C PRO A 168 21.72 -22.64 4.76
N LYS A 169 21.20 -22.26 3.58
CA LYS A 169 19.95 -21.50 3.50
C LYS A 169 18.82 -22.35 4.09
N ILE A 170 18.25 -21.91 5.20
CA ILE A 170 17.08 -22.52 5.79
C ILE A 170 15.89 -22.05 4.96
N MET A 171 15.20 -22.98 4.31
CA MET A 171 13.96 -22.67 3.58
C MET A 171 12.82 -22.57 4.61
N PRO A 172 12.15 -21.41 4.78
CA PRO A 172 10.96 -21.37 5.62
C PRO A 172 9.96 -22.41 5.15
N ARG A 173 9.43 -23.22 6.07
CA ARG A 173 8.40 -24.19 5.72
C ARG A 173 7.17 -23.44 5.23
N VAL A 174 6.64 -23.89 4.10
CA VAL A 174 5.31 -23.49 3.65
C VAL A 174 4.32 -24.14 4.61
N PRO A 175 3.35 -23.39 5.19
CA PRO A 175 2.36 -23.97 6.10
C PRO A 175 1.65 -25.15 5.43
N THR A 176 1.50 -26.27 6.15
CA THR A 176 0.88 -27.49 5.59
C THR A 176 -0.57 -27.23 5.20
N TYR A 177 -1.30 -26.53 6.07
CA TYR A 177 -2.69 -26.13 5.87
C TYR A 177 -2.74 -24.67 5.41
N CYS A 178 -2.81 -24.46 4.11
CA CYS A 178 -2.93 -23.13 3.52
C CYS A 178 -3.80 -23.15 2.26
N ALA A 179 -4.26 -21.98 1.87
CA ALA A 179 -5.00 -21.76 0.64
C ALA A 179 -4.42 -20.55 -0.10
N LEU A 180 -4.45 -20.60 -1.43
CA LEU A 180 -4.14 -19.47 -2.27
C LEU A 180 -5.45 -18.75 -2.62
N THR A 181 -5.69 -17.59 -2.02
CA THR A 181 -6.91 -16.81 -2.22
C THR A 181 -6.68 -15.71 -3.24
N TYR A 182 -7.39 -15.74 -4.36
CA TYR A 182 -7.31 -14.71 -5.39
C TYR A 182 -7.85 -13.38 -4.87
N LYS A 183 -7.00 -12.35 -4.75
CA LYS A 183 -7.43 -11.00 -4.34
C LYS A 183 -7.53 -10.05 -5.52
N TYR A 184 -6.59 -10.14 -6.45
CA TYR A 184 -6.52 -9.25 -7.61
C TYR A 184 -6.66 -10.04 -8.91
N ALA A 185 -7.41 -9.47 -9.84
CA ALA A 185 -7.62 -10.04 -11.17
C ALA A 185 -7.92 -8.91 -12.15
N ASN A 186 -7.57 -9.12 -13.42
CA ASN A 186 -7.94 -8.23 -14.51
C ASN A 186 -9.47 -8.07 -14.59
N ARG A 187 -9.92 -6.96 -15.18
CA ARG A 187 -11.34 -6.56 -15.21
C ARG A 187 -12.27 -7.64 -15.78
N GLU A 188 -11.80 -8.41 -16.77
CA GLU A 188 -12.54 -9.48 -17.42
C GLU A 188 -12.71 -10.72 -16.53
N ASN A 189 -11.82 -10.93 -15.54
CA ASN A 189 -11.87 -12.06 -14.62
C ASN A 189 -12.07 -11.65 -13.15
N SER A 190 -12.84 -10.58 -12.91
CA SER A 190 -13.20 -10.17 -11.55
C SER A 190 -13.92 -11.27 -10.76
N TRP A 191 -14.58 -12.22 -11.45
CA TRP A 191 -15.23 -13.39 -10.87
C TRP A 191 -14.26 -14.38 -10.19
N LEU A 192 -12.95 -14.29 -10.45
CA LEU A 192 -11.94 -15.09 -9.74
C LEU A 192 -11.68 -14.57 -8.32
N ARG A 193 -11.98 -13.30 -8.02
CA ARG A 193 -11.69 -12.72 -6.69
C ARG A 193 -12.48 -13.48 -5.60
N GLY A 194 -11.77 -13.87 -4.55
CA GLY A 194 -12.30 -14.69 -3.45
C GLY A 194 -12.37 -16.19 -3.74
N LYS A 195 -12.01 -16.65 -4.95
CA LYS A 195 -11.80 -18.09 -5.19
C LYS A 195 -10.48 -18.53 -4.56
N GLU A 196 -10.40 -19.82 -4.27
CA GLU A 196 -9.28 -20.39 -3.51
C GLU A 196 -8.75 -21.66 -4.17
N ILE A 197 -7.42 -21.82 -4.17
CA ILE A 197 -6.76 -23.11 -4.43
C ILE A 197 -6.27 -23.66 -3.10
N LEU A 198 -6.73 -24.85 -2.73
CA LEU A 198 -6.38 -25.50 -1.48
C LEU A 198 -5.03 -26.22 -1.57
N SER A 199 -4.26 -26.22 -0.48
CA SER A 199 -3.01 -26.98 -0.40
C SER A 199 -3.24 -28.48 -0.57
N PRO A 200 -2.20 -29.27 -0.93
CA PRO A 200 -2.32 -30.72 -1.05
C PRO A 200 -2.90 -31.38 0.22
N ALA A 201 -2.58 -30.86 1.41
CA ALA A 201 -3.13 -31.37 2.66
C ALA A 201 -4.65 -31.17 2.79
N LEU A 202 -5.18 -30.09 2.20
CA LEU A 202 -6.61 -29.78 2.19
C LEU A 202 -7.35 -30.32 0.95
N SER A 203 -6.63 -30.67 -0.13
CA SER A 203 -7.18 -31.13 -1.42
C SER A 203 -7.10 -32.66 -1.62
N ASN A 204 -7.19 -33.44 -0.54
CA ASN A 204 -7.05 -34.90 -0.55
C ASN A 204 -5.71 -35.41 -1.12
N GLY A 205 -4.63 -34.66 -0.92
CA GLY A 205 -3.27 -35.02 -1.34
C GLY A 205 -2.92 -34.64 -2.78
N THR A 206 -3.80 -33.95 -3.52
CA THR A 206 -3.54 -33.61 -4.92
C THR A 206 -2.62 -32.41 -5.01
N ALA A 207 -1.37 -32.63 -5.41
CA ALA A 207 -0.45 -31.56 -5.78
C ALA A 207 -0.94 -30.83 -7.03
N THR A 208 -0.74 -29.51 -7.08
CA THR A 208 -1.13 -28.67 -8.21
C THR A 208 0.08 -27.86 -8.65
N VAL A 209 0.11 -27.41 -9.91
CA VAL A 209 1.22 -26.58 -10.43
C VAL A 209 1.46 -25.35 -9.56
N SER A 210 0.39 -24.74 -9.05
CA SER A 210 0.48 -23.57 -8.19
C SER A 210 1.19 -23.89 -6.87
N PHE A 211 0.85 -25.00 -6.22
CA PHE A 211 1.52 -25.40 -4.98
C PHE A 211 2.92 -25.96 -5.21
N GLN A 212 3.20 -26.56 -6.38
CA GLN A 212 4.57 -26.90 -6.77
C GLN A 212 5.43 -25.64 -6.86
N ALA A 213 4.94 -24.58 -7.50
CA ALA A 213 5.64 -23.29 -7.56
C ALA A 213 5.87 -22.67 -6.18
N VAL A 214 4.94 -22.84 -5.23
CA VAL A 214 5.09 -22.41 -3.83
C VAL A 214 6.16 -23.23 -3.10
N GLN A 215 6.13 -24.56 -3.23
CA GLN A 215 7.08 -25.46 -2.58
C GLN A 215 8.50 -25.30 -3.12
N GLU A 216 8.65 -25.22 -4.44
CA GLU A 216 9.94 -25.08 -5.11
C GLU A 216 10.43 -23.62 -5.16
N ARG A 217 9.56 -22.64 -4.89
CA ARG A 217 9.83 -21.19 -4.97
C ARG A 217 10.32 -20.73 -6.34
N LYS A 218 10.01 -21.53 -7.35
CA LYS A 218 10.40 -21.35 -8.74
C LYS A 218 9.19 -20.97 -9.57
N SER A 219 9.44 -20.15 -10.58
CA SER A 219 8.44 -19.84 -11.57
C SER A 219 8.28 -21.03 -12.50
N VAL A 220 7.04 -21.35 -12.87
CA VAL A 220 6.72 -22.50 -13.72
C VAL A 220 5.96 -22.00 -14.94
N LEU A 221 6.39 -22.44 -16.13
CA LEU A 221 5.70 -22.22 -17.40
C LEU A 221 5.16 -23.56 -17.90
N VAL A 222 3.87 -23.60 -18.16
CA VAL A 222 3.14 -24.74 -18.70
C VAL A 222 2.63 -24.35 -20.08
N SER A 223 3.21 -24.93 -21.12
CA SER A 223 2.85 -24.63 -22.52
C SER A 223 1.47 -25.15 -22.89
N ASN A 224 1.06 -26.31 -22.35
CA ASN A 224 -0.26 -26.89 -22.53
C ASN A 224 -0.89 -27.25 -21.18
N VAL A 225 -1.84 -26.42 -20.74
CA VAL A 225 -2.49 -26.61 -19.43
C VAL A 225 -3.31 -27.90 -19.30
N LEU A 226 -3.71 -28.54 -20.39
CA LEU A 226 -4.48 -29.80 -20.35
C LEU A 226 -3.60 -31.03 -20.10
N GLU A 227 -2.29 -30.89 -20.35
CA GLU A 227 -1.30 -31.95 -20.21
C GLU A 227 -0.35 -31.70 -19.03
N SER A 228 -0.71 -30.76 -18.14
CA SER A 228 0.14 -30.41 -17.01
C SER A 228 0.21 -31.54 -15.98
N ASP A 229 1.41 -31.85 -15.51
CA ASP A 229 1.65 -32.73 -14.37
C ASP A 229 2.62 -32.03 -13.40
N PRO A 230 2.18 -31.67 -12.18
CA PRO A 230 0.85 -31.87 -11.58
C PRO A 230 -0.30 -31.14 -12.32
N PRO A 231 -1.58 -31.51 -12.08
CA PRO A 231 -2.71 -30.90 -12.75
C PRO A 231 -2.91 -29.44 -12.34
N LEU A 232 -3.39 -28.63 -13.28
CA LEU A 232 -3.85 -27.26 -13.02
C LEU A 232 -5.26 -27.28 -12.40
N VAL A 233 -5.53 -26.39 -11.45
CA VAL A 233 -6.89 -26.20 -10.91
C VAL A 233 -7.64 -25.18 -11.76
N PHE A 234 -8.73 -25.62 -12.38
CA PHE A 234 -9.64 -24.75 -13.14
C PHE A 234 -10.87 -24.43 -12.30
N HIS A 235 -11.20 -23.14 -12.18
CA HIS A 235 -12.44 -22.69 -11.51
C HIS A 235 -13.68 -22.70 -12.42
N GLY A 236 -13.56 -23.28 -13.61
CA GLY A 236 -14.57 -23.38 -14.65
C GLY A 236 -14.26 -24.56 -15.58
N MET A 237 -14.78 -24.53 -16.81
CA MET A 237 -14.43 -25.56 -17.79
C MET A 237 -12.93 -25.50 -18.14
N PRO A 238 -12.25 -26.64 -18.25
CA PRO A 238 -10.86 -26.68 -18.71
C PRO A 238 -10.80 -26.19 -20.15
N LEU A 239 -9.94 -25.21 -20.41
CA LEU A 239 -9.71 -24.62 -21.73
C LEU A 239 -8.27 -24.86 -22.15
N PRO A 240 -8.00 -25.07 -23.44
CA PRO A 240 -6.62 -25.12 -23.93
C PRO A 240 -5.98 -23.73 -23.82
N GLY A 241 -4.66 -23.73 -23.65
CA GLY A 241 -3.85 -22.54 -23.56
C GLY A 241 -2.53 -22.83 -22.85
N SER A 242 -1.80 -21.77 -22.55
CA SER A 242 -0.59 -21.81 -21.74
C SER A 242 -0.80 -21.03 -20.44
N PHE A 243 -0.01 -21.36 -19.43
CA PHE A 243 -0.10 -20.79 -18.09
C PHE A 243 1.30 -20.62 -17.52
N ALA A 244 1.57 -19.48 -16.91
CA ALA A 244 2.76 -19.28 -16.11
C ALA A 244 2.40 -18.76 -14.73
N VAL A 245 3.18 -19.20 -13.75
CA VAL A 245 3.03 -18.81 -12.35
C VAL A 245 4.39 -18.43 -11.79
N CYS A 246 4.41 -17.39 -10.96
CA CYS A 246 5.60 -16.85 -10.35
C CYS A 246 5.36 -16.53 -8.87
N PRO A 247 6.11 -17.12 -7.93
CA PRO A 247 5.89 -16.91 -6.50
C PRO A 247 6.39 -15.54 -6.04
N LEU A 248 5.55 -14.80 -5.34
CA LEU A 248 5.95 -13.57 -4.63
C LEU A 248 6.70 -13.98 -3.36
N LEU A 249 7.96 -13.58 -3.23
CA LEU A 249 8.78 -13.89 -2.06
C LEU A 249 9.01 -12.62 -1.25
N ALA A 250 8.82 -12.67 0.06
CA ALA A 250 9.30 -11.62 0.96
C ALA A 250 10.81 -11.40 0.76
N SER A 251 11.32 -10.21 1.06
CA SER A 251 12.76 -9.98 1.01
C SER A 251 13.47 -10.89 2.01
N GLU A 252 14.71 -11.25 1.67
CA GLU A 252 15.56 -12.02 2.57
C GLU A 252 16.01 -11.06 3.70
N ASP A 253 15.21 -10.93 4.76
CA ASP A 253 15.58 -10.17 5.97
C ASP A 253 16.88 -10.72 6.60
N ASP A 254 17.16 -12.01 6.38
CA ASP A 254 18.36 -12.69 6.82
C ASP A 254 19.05 -13.37 5.64
N LYS A 255 20.39 -13.27 5.57
CA LYS A 255 21.22 -13.87 4.50
C LYS A 255 21.04 -15.38 4.39
N TYR A 256 20.48 -15.99 5.43
CA TYR A 256 20.36 -17.42 5.62
C TYR A 256 18.93 -17.95 5.49
N LEU A 257 17.93 -17.07 5.32
CA LEU A 257 16.54 -17.46 5.10
C LEU A 257 16.11 -17.07 3.70
N GLU A 258 15.72 -18.05 2.91
CA GLU A 258 15.05 -17.72 1.66
C GLU A 258 13.69 -17.08 1.99
N GLY A 259 13.34 -15.97 1.34
CA GLY A 259 12.10 -15.23 1.60
C GLY A 259 10.85 -16.10 1.69
N ARG A 260 9.98 -15.82 2.67
CA ARG A 260 8.67 -16.49 2.80
C ARG A 260 7.84 -16.25 1.53
N VAL A 261 7.12 -17.26 1.06
CA VAL A 261 6.17 -17.09 -0.05
C VAL A 261 4.94 -16.30 0.44
N LEU A 262 4.73 -15.11 -0.11
CA LEU A 262 3.60 -14.24 0.19
C LEU A 262 2.36 -14.62 -0.63
N GLY A 263 2.58 -15.06 -1.86
CA GLY A 263 1.53 -15.32 -2.83
C GLY A 263 2.09 -15.75 -4.17
N LEU A 264 1.25 -15.74 -5.20
CA LEU A 264 1.59 -16.11 -6.56
C LEU A 264 1.01 -15.06 -7.53
N ILE A 265 1.81 -14.67 -8.53
CA ILE A 265 1.33 -13.98 -9.73
C ILE A 265 1.10 -15.03 -10.82
N PHE A 266 -0.01 -14.92 -11.51
CA PHE A 266 -0.39 -15.82 -12.59
C PHE A 266 -0.64 -15.04 -13.87
N ILE A 267 -0.23 -15.64 -14.98
CA ILE A 267 -0.56 -15.17 -16.33
C ILE A 267 -1.00 -16.38 -17.16
N ASP A 268 -2.03 -16.21 -18.00
CA ASP A 268 -2.48 -17.27 -18.90
C ASP A 268 -3.00 -16.75 -20.23
N THR A 269 -3.03 -17.67 -21.20
CA THR A 269 -3.60 -17.48 -22.54
C THR A 269 -4.82 -18.37 -22.77
N LEU A 270 -5.54 -18.76 -21.72
CA LEU A 270 -6.74 -19.59 -21.84
C LEU A 270 -7.73 -18.91 -22.78
N SER A 271 -8.28 -19.67 -23.73
CA SER A 271 -9.19 -19.22 -24.79
C SER A 271 -8.59 -18.37 -25.92
N SER A 272 -7.28 -18.14 -25.96
CA SER A 272 -6.62 -17.48 -27.11
C SER A 272 -5.81 -18.48 -27.95
N SER A 273 -5.44 -18.04 -29.16
CA SER A 273 -4.51 -18.77 -30.03
C SER A 273 -3.04 -18.46 -29.72
N SER A 274 -2.77 -17.59 -28.74
CA SER A 274 -1.42 -17.22 -28.32
C SER A 274 -0.88 -18.18 -27.26
N TYR A 275 0.43 -18.33 -27.23
CA TYR A 275 1.14 -19.13 -26.24
C TYR A 275 2.18 -18.27 -25.55
N LEU A 276 2.27 -18.39 -24.24
CA LEU A 276 3.31 -17.78 -23.45
C LEU A 276 4.65 -18.39 -23.84
N SER A 277 5.61 -17.52 -24.07
CA SER A 277 7.00 -17.83 -24.37
C SER A 277 7.88 -17.71 -23.13
N ASP A 278 9.12 -18.20 -23.21
CA ASP A 278 10.10 -18.01 -22.15
C ASP A 278 10.36 -16.51 -21.86
N LYS A 279 10.20 -15.64 -22.86
CA LYS A 279 10.30 -14.19 -22.69
C LYS A 279 9.23 -13.64 -21.75
N ASP A 280 8.01 -14.15 -21.83
CA ASP A 280 6.92 -13.73 -20.95
C ASP A 280 7.21 -14.17 -19.50
N LEU A 281 7.81 -15.35 -19.32
CA LEU A 281 8.26 -15.83 -18.03
C LEU A 281 9.40 -14.97 -17.46
N GLU A 282 10.35 -14.55 -18.28
CA GLU A 282 11.44 -13.64 -17.89
C GLU A 282 10.88 -12.28 -17.43
N VAL A 283 9.96 -11.68 -18.20
CA VAL A 283 9.26 -10.43 -17.82
C VAL A 283 8.55 -10.59 -16.47
N LEU A 284 7.85 -11.71 -16.28
CA LEU A 284 7.14 -12.01 -15.04
C LEU A 284 8.10 -12.14 -13.84
N GLN A 285 9.23 -12.83 -14.01
CA GLN A 285 10.27 -12.98 -12.99
C GLN A 285 10.92 -11.64 -12.62
N ASP A 286 11.18 -10.82 -13.63
CA ASP A 286 11.83 -9.53 -13.45
C ASP A 286 10.93 -8.56 -12.68
N LEU A 287 9.63 -8.50 -13.02
CA LEU A 287 8.64 -7.71 -12.31
C LEU A 287 8.34 -8.25 -10.90
N ARG A 288 8.34 -9.57 -10.70
CA ARG A 288 8.15 -10.20 -9.38
C ARG A 288 9.07 -9.61 -8.33
N SER A 289 10.35 -9.44 -8.64
CA SER A 289 11.34 -8.93 -7.68
C SER A 289 10.97 -7.53 -7.16
N THR A 290 10.57 -6.65 -8.07
CA THR A 290 10.18 -5.27 -7.78
C THR A 290 8.88 -5.24 -6.99
N VAL A 291 7.86 -6.00 -7.43
CA VAL A 291 6.56 -6.07 -6.75
C VAL A 291 6.71 -6.61 -5.34
N SER A 292 7.51 -7.66 -5.16
CA SER A 292 7.70 -8.28 -3.85
C SER A 292 8.33 -7.32 -2.85
N PHE A 293 9.39 -6.62 -3.28
CA PHE A 293 10.05 -5.60 -2.47
C PHE A 293 9.11 -4.44 -2.12
N THR A 294 8.37 -3.91 -3.10
CA THR A 294 7.42 -2.82 -2.85
C THR A 294 6.27 -3.25 -1.95
N HIS A 295 5.73 -4.44 -2.15
CA HIS A 295 4.66 -4.97 -1.31
C HIS A 295 5.07 -5.06 0.15
N GLU A 296 6.26 -5.59 0.42
CA GLU A 296 6.78 -5.69 1.78
C GLU A 296 7.05 -4.33 2.41
N LYS A 297 7.64 -3.39 1.65
CA LYS A 297 7.81 -2.00 2.08
C LYS A 297 6.47 -1.39 2.51
N LEU A 298 5.41 -1.61 1.73
CA LEU A 298 4.08 -1.10 2.03
C LEU A 298 3.46 -1.77 3.28
N ILE A 299 3.69 -3.07 3.48
CA ILE A 299 3.26 -3.76 4.72
C ILE A 299 3.99 -3.21 5.94
N LEU A 300 5.32 -3.05 5.86
CA LEU A 300 6.12 -2.52 6.97
C LEU A 300 5.72 -1.08 7.31
N GLU A 301 5.47 -0.25 6.29
CA GLU A 301 4.95 1.10 6.48
C GLU A 301 3.57 1.09 7.14
N ALA A 302 2.67 0.19 6.72
CA ALA A 302 1.35 0.05 7.32
C ALA A 302 1.43 -0.42 8.79
N LYS A 303 2.26 -1.42 9.10
CA LYS A 303 2.50 -1.89 10.47
C LYS A 303 3.05 -0.80 11.36
N LYS A 304 4.06 -0.07 10.87
CA LYS A 304 4.65 1.06 11.59
C LYS A 304 3.61 2.13 11.91
N ARG A 305 2.70 2.44 10.97
CA ARG A 305 1.60 3.38 11.24
C ARG A 305 0.68 2.87 12.35
N VAL A 306 0.31 1.58 12.32
CA VAL A 306 -0.52 0.97 13.36
C VAL A 306 0.17 0.98 14.73
N GLU A 307 1.46 0.65 14.79
CA GLU A 307 2.25 0.72 16.03
C GLU A 307 2.35 2.16 16.56
N GLU A 308 2.57 3.13 15.68
CA GLU A 308 2.60 4.55 16.02
C GLU A 308 1.23 5.06 16.49
N GLU A 309 0.13 4.53 15.94
CA GLU A 309 -1.26 4.80 16.38
C GLU A 309 -1.54 4.15 17.74
N GLN A 310 -1.15 2.90 17.94
CA GLN A 310 -1.32 2.18 19.20
C GLN A 310 -0.46 2.81 20.30
N ALA A 311 0.78 3.19 20.01
CA ALA A 311 1.63 3.90 20.97
C ALA A 311 1.07 5.28 21.32
N ALA A 312 0.48 5.99 20.37
CA ALA A 312 -0.22 7.26 20.64
C ALA A 312 -1.45 7.04 21.54
N ALA A 313 -2.23 5.99 21.28
CA ALA A 313 -3.36 5.63 22.12
C ALA A 313 -2.96 5.17 23.52
N SER A 314 -1.92 4.34 23.65
CA SER A 314 -1.38 3.96 24.95
C SER A 314 -0.82 5.17 25.71
N ARG A 315 -0.22 6.16 25.03
CA ARG A 315 0.18 7.42 25.69
C ARG A 315 -1.02 8.21 26.20
N LEU A 316 -2.11 8.29 25.43
CA LEU A 316 -3.36 8.91 25.87
C LEU A 316 -3.97 8.22 27.10
N LEU A 317 -3.87 6.90 27.18
CA LEU A 317 -4.41 6.11 28.29
C LEU A 317 -3.49 6.10 29.52
N ASN A 318 -2.17 6.11 29.32
CA ASN A 318 -1.16 5.98 30.38
C ASN A 318 -0.61 7.32 30.90
N GLU A 319 -0.71 8.42 30.14
CA GLU A 319 -0.59 9.75 30.74
C GLU A 319 -1.82 9.95 31.61
N ASP A 320 -1.74 9.37 32.81
CA ASP A 320 -2.49 9.64 34.00
C ASP A 320 -3.47 10.82 33.81
N CYS A 321 -4.65 10.49 33.32
CA CYS A 321 -5.88 11.07 33.84
C CYS A 321 -5.98 10.64 35.31
N VAL A 322 -4.97 10.97 36.13
CA VAL A 322 -5.06 10.99 37.57
C VAL A 322 -6.09 12.07 37.81
N VAL A 323 -7.34 11.63 37.84
CA VAL A 323 -8.42 12.35 38.48
C VAL A 323 -7.82 12.76 39.83
N PRO A 324 -7.62 14.07 40.07
CA PRO A 324 -7.01 14.52 41.30
C PRO A 324 -7.77 13.87 42.44
N GLU A 325 -7.07 13.06 43.27
CA GLU A 325 -7.67 12.18 44.27
C GLU A 325 -8.87 12.88 44.92
N GLU A 326 -10.06 12.29 44.77
CA GLU A 326 -11.30 12.81 45.32
C GLU A 326 -11.07 13.20 46.78
N LYS A 327 -10.95 14.52 47.03
CA LYS A 327 -11.11 15.04 48.37
C LYS A 327 -12.54 14.68 48.76
N LYS A 328 -12.67 13.98 49.89
CA LYS A 328 -13.94 13.53 50.48
C LYS A 328 -15.07 14.54 50.22
N PRO A 329 -16.28 14.07 49.85
CA PRO A 329 -17.40 14.94 49.52
C PRO A 329 -17.63 15.91 50.67
N VAL A 330 -17.32 17.17 50.44
CA VAL A 330 -17.81 18.27 51.25
C VAL A 330 -19.20 18.53 50.67
N GLU A 331 -20.24 18.30 51.46
CA GLU A 331 -21.59 18.68 51.08
C GLU A 331 -21.59 20.18 50.72
N GLU A 332 -21.95 20.50 49.47
CA GLU A 332 -21.84 21.80 48.78
C GLU A 332 -20.55 21.98 47.92
N ASP A 333 -20.46 21.27 46.78
CA ASP A 333 -19.56 21.65 45.68
C ASP A 333 -19.91 23.09 45.25
N GLY A 334 -19.09 24.06 45.62
CA GLY A 334 -19.24 25.45 45.20
C GLY A 334 -19.04 25.60 43.69
N ILE A 335 -19.60 26.66 43.10
CA ILE A 335 -19.45 27.00 41.67
C ILE A 335 -17.97 26.94 41.25
N ASP A 336 -17.06 27.45 42.09
CA ASP A 336 -15.62 27.48 41.82
C ASP A 336 -14.98 26.08 41.70
N GLU A 337 -15.49 25.08 42.42
CA GLU A 337 -14.98 23.71 42.37
C GLU A 337 -15.45 22.98 41.10
N LEU A 338 -16.71 23.18 40.71
CA LEU A 338 -17.25 22.68 39.44
C LEU A 338 -16.56 23.35 38.24
N GLU A 339 -16.22 24.64 38.32
CA GLU A 339 -15.42 25.33 37.31
C GLU A 339 -14.00 24.75 37.20
N GLY A 340 -13.37 24.41 38.33
CA GLY A 340 -12.06 23.74 38.36
C GLY A 340 -12.06 22.35 37.72
N LYS A 341 -13.12 21.55 37.94
CA LYS A 341 -13.29 20.24 37.28
C LYS A 341 -13.50 20.41 35.76
N LEU A 342 -14.22 21.45 35.35
CA LEU A 342 -14.49 21.72 33.93
C LEU A 342 -13.28 22.25 33.16
N THR A 343 -12.43 23.08 33.78
CA THR A 343 -11.19 23.55 33.14
C THR A 343 -10.21 22.40 32.91
N PHE A 344 -10.11 21.45 33.84
CA PHE A 344 -9.34 20.21 33.62
C PHE A 344 -9.88 19.40 32.43
N ALA A 345 -11.21 19.29 32.29
CA ALA A 345 -11.84 18.64 31.14
C ALA A 345 -11.53 19.36 29.82
N GLN A 346 -11.52 20.69 29.82
CA GLN A 346 -11.16 21.50 28.65
C GLN A 346 -9.70 21.27 28.23
N ASP A 347 -8.77 21.21 29.18
CA ASP A 347 -7.36 20.90 28.92
C ASP A 347 -7.20 19.49 28.33
N LEU A 348 -7.98 18.52 28.82
CA LEU A 348 -7.96 17.15 28.29
C LEU A 348 -8.55 17.07 26.88
N VAL A 349 -9.66 17.76 26.61
CA VAL A 349 -10.26 17.88 25.27
C VAL A 349 -9.29 18.56 24.30
N GLN A 350 -8.57 19.59 24.74
CA GLN A 350 -7.58 20.29 23.92
C GLN A 350 -6.37 19.39 23.61
N LYS A 351 -5.88 18.60 24.57
CA LYS A 351 -4.84 17.59 24.30
C LYS A 351 -5.30 16.53 23.29
N VAL A 352 -6.52 16.02 23.44
CA VAL A 352 -7.11 15.07 22.48
C VAL A 352 -7.19 15.72 21.09
N LYS A 353 -7.59 16.99 21.01
CA LYS A 353 -7.64 17.76 19.77
C LYS A 353 -6.27 17.98 19.15
N ASP A 354 -5.25 18.29 19.93
CA ASP A 354 -3.88 18.48 19.43
C ASP A 354 -3.32 17.17 18.86
N ILE A 355 -3.59 16.04 19.52
CA ILE A 355 -3.20 14.69 19.04
C ILE A 355 -3.96 14.32 17.75
N ILE A 356 -5.24 14.65 17.65
CA ILE A 356 -6.02 14.47 16.41
C ILE A 356 -5.50 15.40 15.31
N GLY A 357 -5.19 16.66 15.64
CA GLY A 357 -4.77 17.71 14.71
C GLY A 357 -3.37 17.51 14.14
N GLU A 358 -2.43 16.96 14.92
CA GLU A 358 -1.10 16.57 14.42
C GLU A 358 -1.15 15.38 13.44
N ARG A 359 -2.20 14.56 13.50
CA ARG A 359 -2.33 13.30 12.74
C ARG A 359 -3.32 13.36 11.58
N MET A 360 -4.33 14.22 11.64
CA MET A 360 -5.20 14.52 10.50
C MET A 360 -4.63 15.71 9.73
N PRO A 361 -4.05 15.54 8.53
CA PRO A 361 -3.67 16.69 7.72
C PRO A 361 -4.92 17.53 7.47
N MET A 362 -4.94 18.77 7.96
CA MET A 362 -6.08 19.69 7.79
C MET A 362 -6.43 19.96 6.32
N GLU A 363 -5.54 19.60 5.39
CA GLU A 363 -5.78 19.72 3.96
C GLU A 363 -5.39 18.41 3.24
N ARG A 364 -6.36 17.53 3.01
CA ARG A 364 -6.33 16.63 1.84
C ARG A 364 -7.22 17.22 0.77
N LYS A 365 -6.60 17.74 -0.29
CA LYS A 365 -7.30 18.01 -1.54
C LYS A 365 -7.45 16.68 -2.26
N ASP A 366 -8.66 16.37 -2.73
CA ASP A 366 -8.84 15.27 -3.67
C ASP A 366 -8.10 15.56 -5.00
N GLU A 367 -8.04 14.59 -5.90
CA GLU A 367 -7.38 14.73 -7.21
C GLU A 367 -8.01 15.86 -8.09
N HIS A 368 -9.11 16.47 -7.65
CA HIS A 368 -9.84 17.55 -8.31
C HIS A 368 -9.72 18.91 -7.58
N GLY A 369 -8.97 18.98 -6.48
CA GLY A 369 -8.73 20.22 -5.73
C GLY A 369 -9.83 20.60 -4.74
N HIS A 370 -10.75 19.69 -4.42
CA HIS A 370 -11.77 19.92 -3.40
C HIS A 370 -11.21 19.64 -2.00
N GLU A 371 -11.44 20.58 -1.08
CA GLU A 371 -11.14 20.41 0.34
C GLU A 371 -12.06 19.35 0.93
N LEU A 372 -11.51 18.18 1.29
CA LEU A 372 -12.23 17.16 2.04
C LEU A 372 -12.35 17.63 3.50
N SER A 373 -13.46 18.28 3.84
CA SER A 373 -13.86 18.50 5.22
C SER A 373 -14.47 17.22 5.79
N GLU A 374 -13.63 16.23 6.13
CA GLU A 374 -14.13 14.94 6.60
C GLU A 374 -13.61 14.56 7.98
N ILE A 375 -14.42 14.88 8.99
CA ILE A 375 -14.72 13.91 10.06
C ILE A 375 -15.97 13.07 9.68
N SER A 376 -16.51 13.20 8.46
CA SER A 376 -17.84 12.70 8.05
C SER A 376 -17.86 11.40 7.23
N THR A 377 -16.79 10.59 7.19
CA THR A 377 -16.81 9.29 6.49
C THR A 377 -17.70 8.23 7.15
N PHE A 378 -18.16 8.47 8.37
CA PHE A 378 -19.18 7.63 8.99
C PHE A 378 -20.53 7.87 8.31
N GLU A 379 -21.16 6.80 7.80
CA GLU A 379 -22.50 6.88 7.21
C GLU A 379 -23.44 7.67 8.13
N ALA A 380 -24.12 8.66 7.57
CA ALA A 380 -25.03 9.53 8.31
C ALA A 380 -26.08 8.67 9.04
N GLY A 381 -26.15 8.82 10.37
CA GLY A 381 -27.04 8.05 11.24
C GLY A 381 -26.37 6.92 12.03
N THR A 382 -25.14 6.55 11.70
CA THR A 382 -24.33 5.64 12.54
C THR A 382 -24.02 6.27 13.90
N VAL A 383 -23.77 5.43 14.91
CA VAL A 383 -23.39 5.88 16.26
C VAL A 383 -22.08 6.67 16.20
N ALA A 384 -21.11 6.20 15.40
CA ALA A 384 -19.85 6.90 15.21
C ALA A 384 -20.01 8.29 14.57
N HIS A 385 -20.89 8.46 13.58
CA HIS A 385 -21.21 9.77 13.00
C HIS A 385 -21.81 10.72 14.05
N ARG A 386 -22.71 10.21 14.90
CA ARG A 386 -23.33 11.00 15.98
C ARG A 386 -22.31 11.41 17.03
N VAL A 387 -21.44 10.50 17.46
CA VAL A 387 -20.36 10.80 18.40
C VAL A 387 -19.44 11.86 17.81
N VAL A 388 -18.99 11.68 16.57
CA VAL A 388 -18.16 12.67 15.88
C VAL A 388 -18.83 14.03 15.78
N ALA A 389 -20.11 14.09 15.37
CA ALA A 389 -20.85 15.35 15.25
C ALA A 389 -21.00 16.05 16.61
N SER A 390 -21.20 15.28 17.68
CA SER A 390 -21.24 15.79 19.05
C SER A 390 -19.88 16.27 19.53
N VAL A 391 -18.79 15.59 19.17
CA VAL A 391 -17.41 15.99 19.47
C VAL A 391 -17.03 17.24 18.70
N GLU A 392 -17.41 17.34 17.43
CA GLU A 392 -17.22 18.54 16.62
C GLU A 392 -18.02 19.73 17.20
N CYS A 393 -19.22 19.48 17.72
CA CYS A 393 -20.00 20.48 18.44
C CYS A 393 -19.31 20.91 19.74
N LEU A 394 -18.84 19.96 20.56
CA LEU A 394 -18.01 20.18 21.76
C LEU A 394 -16.77 21.04 21.44
N VAL A 395 -16.05 20.71 20.37
CA VAL A 395 -14.82 21.42 19.94
C VAL A 395 -15.12 22.81 19.41
N LYS A 396 -16.24 23.01 18.68
CA LYS A 396 -16.68 24.33 18.21
C LYS A 396 -17.13 25.24 19.36
N VAL A 397 -17.79 24.68 20.37
CA VAL A 397 -18.18 25.41 21.58
C VAL A 397 -16.94 25.83 22.39
N ALA A 398 -15.88 25.02 22.41
CA ALA A 398 -14.61 25.39 23.04
C ALA A 398 -13.83 26.51 22.31
N GLN A 399 -14.17 26.82 21.04
CA GLN A 399 -13.48 27.83 20.22
C GLN A 399 -14.11 29.24 20.29
N GLY A 400 -15.22 29.44 21.00
CA GLY A 400 -15.87 30.74 21.12
C GLY A 400 -16.26 31.09 22.56
N ASP A 401 -16.31 32.38 22.90
CA ASP A 401 -16.72 32.91 24.21
C ASP A 401 -18.21 32.66 24.56
N GLY A 402 -18.91 31.84 23.77
CA GLY A 402 -20.33 31.57 23.84
C GLY A 402 -20.66 30.19 24.43
N TYR A 403 -20.90 30.20 25.74
CA TYR A 403 -21.89 29.38 26.46
C TYR A 403 -21.66 27.87 26.67
N LEU A 404 -21.35 27.56 27.94
CA LEU A 404 -21.80 26.37 28.70
C LEU A 404 -23.24 25.90 28.39
N LYS A 405 -24.12 26.79 27.95
CA LYS A 405 -25.50 26.49 27.55
C LYS A 405 -25.57 25.69 26.25
N ASP A 406 -24.70 25.94 25.28
CA ASP A 406 -24.65 25.18 24.02
C ASP A 406 -24.04 23.80 24.23
N LEU A 407 -23.06 23.72 25.15
CA LEU A 407 -22.51 22.45 25.65
C LEU A 407 -23.57 21.63 26.39
N SER A 408 -24.31 22.26 27.31
CA SER A 408 -25.41 21.63 28.06
C SER A 408 -26.57 21.23 27.14
N ASP A 409 -26.94 22.06 26.17
CA ASP A 409 -27.96 21.74 25.15
C ASP A 409 -27.49 20.62 24.22
N ALA A 410 -26.20 20.55 23.88
CA ALA A 410 -25.62 19.47 23.09
C ALA A 410 -25.54 18.16 23.89
N LEU A 411 -25.11 18.21 25.16
CA LEU A 411 -25.06 17.07 26.08
C LEU A 411 -26.45 16.57 26.48
N SER A 412 -27.45 17.45 26.59
CA SER A 412 -28.84 17.05 26.87
C SER A 412 -29.58 16.52 25.64
N LYS A 413 -29.19 16.95 24.42
CA LYS A 413 -29.60 16.32 23.16
C LYS A 413 -28.82 15.04 22.87
N PHE A 414 -27.62 14.91 23.42
CA PHE A 414 -26.86 13.67 23.45
C PHE A 414 -27.55 12.74 24.44
N ASP A 415 -28.55 12.02 23.95
CA ASP A 415 -29.28 11.06 24.76
C ASP A 415 -28.35 9.91 25.15
N LEU A 416 -27.63 10.10 26.25
CA LEU A 416 -26.77 9.12 26.93
C LEU A 416 -27.55 7.86 27.29
N LEU A 417 -28.88 7.96 27.43
CA LEU A 417 -29.76 6.82 27.63
C LEU A 417 -30.10 6.10 26.31
N ALA A 418 -29.98 6.78 25.16
CA ALA A 418 -30.09 6.18 23.82
C ALA A 418 -28.76 5.63 23.28
N VAL A 419 -27.62 6.01 23.87
CA VAL A 419 -26.44 5.14 23.88
C VAL A 419 -26.80 3.97 24.78
N ASP A 420 -27.57 3.04 24.22
CA ASP A 420 -28.20 1.95 24.94
C ASP A 420 -27.18 1.30 25.89
N GLN A 421 -27.62 0.91 27.08
CA GLN A 421 -26.86 0.03 27.95
C GLN A 421 -26.37 -1.18 27.15
N ALA A 422 -27.10 -1.62 26.11
CA ALA A 422 -26.65 -2.61 25.13
C ALA A 422 -25.42 -2.21 24.30
N VAL A 423 -25.20 -0.93 23.93
CA VAL A 423 -23.99 -0.48 23.23
C VAL A 423 -22.81 -0.40 24.20
N MET A 424 -23.04 0.08 25.42
CA MET A 424 -22.01 0.08 26.47
C MET A 424 -21.68 -1.33 26.93
N ASP A 425 -22.66 -2.22 27.01
CA ASP A 425 -22.51 -3.63 27.33
C ASP A 425 -21.95 -4.40 26.13
N GLU A 426 -22.26 -4.05 24.88
CA GLU A 426 -21.61 -4.62 23.69
C GLU A 426 -20.14 -4.20 23.62
N CYS A 427 -19.83 -2.93 23.93
CA CYS A 427 -18.46 -2.48 24.11
C CYS A 427 -17.80 -3.23 25.29
N LYS A 428 -18.43 -3.32 26.47
CA LYS A 428 -17.90 -4.02 27.65
C LYS A 428 -17.78 -5.53 27.47
N LEU A 429 -18.66 -6.16 26.70
CA LEU A 429 -18.69 -7.60 26.40
C LEU A 429 -17.70 -7.94 25.28
N LYS A 430 -17.47 -7.02 24.33
CA LYS A 430 -16.33 -7.09 23.41
C LYS A 430 -15.00 -6.81 24.13
N LEU A 431 -15.00 -5.99 25.18
CA LEU A 431 -13.86 -5.72 26.05
C LEU A 431 -13.60 -6.86 27.05
N ASN A 432 -14.62 -7.63 27.43
CA ASN A 432 -14.53 -8.68 28.42
C ASN A 432 -15.68 -9.72 28.25
N PRO A 433 -15.55 -10.67 27.31
CA PRO A 433 -16.59 -11.67 27.09
C PRO A 433 -16.68 -12.59 28.32
N GLU A 434 -17.89 -12.73 28.88
CA GLU A 434 -18.13 -13.56 30.07
C GLU A 434 -17.57 -14.98 29.89
N GLY A 435 -16.51 -15.29 30.64
CA GLY A 435 -15.85 -16.61 30.63
C GLY A 435 -14.40 -16.61 30.15
N ALA A 436 -13.86 -15.50 29.63
CA ALA A 436 -12.42 -15.38 29.39
C ALA A 436 -11.69 -15.02 30.70
N GLU A 437 -10.57 -15.68 30.98
CA GLU A 437 -9.62 -15.21 32.01
C GLU A 437 -9.29 -13.73 31.78
N PRO A 438 -9.06 -12.91 32.83
CA PRO A 438 -8.77 -11.49 32.67
C PRO A 438 -7.68 -11.33 31.61
N VAL A 439 -8.05 -10.73 30.48
CA VAL A 439 -7.17 -10.57 29.32
C VAL A 439 -6.05 -9.64 29.74
N THR A 440 -4.90 -10.22 30.11
CA THR A 440 -3.66 -9.51 30.45
C THR A 440 -2.93 -8.99 29.21
N LYS A 441 -3.65 -8.82 28.10
CA LYS A 441 -3.12 -8.24 26.86
C LYS A 441 -4.03 -7.11 26.42
N GLU A 442 -3.47 -5.91 26.39
CA GLU A 442 -4.04 -4.66 25.88
C GLU A 442 -4.33 -4.70 24.36
N SER A 443 -4.75 -5.84 23.80
CA SER A 443 -4.79 -6.07 22.36
C SER A 443 -6.06 -5.54 21.71
N GLU A 444 -5.82 -4.60 20.80
CA GLU A 444 -6.54 -4.41 19.52
C GLU A 444 -7.95 -3.82 19.56
N MET A 445 -8.16 -2.72 20.28
CA MET A 445 -9.19 -1.78 19.83
C MET A 445 -8.62 -0.92 18.68
N PRO A 446 -9.31 -0.79 17.52
CA PRO A 446 -8.88 0.16 16.50
C PRO A 446 -8.85 1.58 17.10
N PHE A 447 -7.87 2.40 16.68
CA PHE A 447 -7.64 3.74 17.23
C PHE A 447 -8.91 4.59 17.33
N THR A 448 -9.78 4.51 16.33
CA THR A 448 -11.09 5.20 16.33
C THR A 448 -12.02 4.74 17.45
N ALA A 449 -12.02 3.46 17.82
CA ALA A 449 -12.80 2.95 18.94
C ALA A 449 -12.21 3.40 20.28
N GLN A 450 -10.88 3.42 20.41
CA GLN A 450 -10.21 3.93 21.62
C GLN A 450 -10.50 5.42 21.84
N LEU A 451 -10.43 6.20 20.75
CA LEU A 451 -10.77 7.63 20.78
C LEU A 451 -12.24 7.85 21.16
N LEU A 452 -13.14 7.04 20.60
CA LEU A 452 -14.57 7.09 20.90
C LEU A 452 -14.86 6.75 22.37
N VAL A 453 -14.22 5.71 22.91
CA VAL A 453 -14.33 5.33 24.32
C VAL A 453 -13.80 6.44 25.22
N ALA A 454 -12.64 7.03 24.90
CA ALA A 454 -12.07 8.15 25.66
C ALA A 454 -13.02 9.36 25.68
N LEU A 455 -13.65 9.69 24.55
CA LEU A 455 -14.62 10.77 24.45
C LEU A 455 -15.91 10.48 25.22
N VAL A 456 -16.40 9.24 25.19
CA VAL A 456 -17.58 8.82 25.97
C VAL A 456 -17.30 8.89 27.47
N LEU A 457 -16.11 8.46 27.92
CA LEU A 457 -15.71 8.57 29.33
C LEU A 457 -15.61 10.04 29.79
N LEU A 458 -15.04 10.92 28.96
CA LEU A 458 -15.03 12.37 29.20
C LEU A 458 -16.45 12.93 29.35
N VAL A 459 -17.37 12.52 28.48
CA VAL A 459 -18.77 12.96 28.57
C VAL A 459 -19.45 12.44 29.84
N LEU A 460 -19.17 11.19 30.24
CA LEU A 460 -19.75 10.58 31.43
C LEU A 460 -19.21 11.20 32.72
N GLU A 461 -17.91 11.46 32.82
CA GLU A 461 -17.29 12.01 34.03
C GLU A 461 -17.62 13.50 34.22
N PHE A 462 -17.65 14.29 33.14
CA PHE A 462 -17.82 15.73 33.24
C PHE A 462 -19.24 16.22 32.92
N GLY A 463 -20.11 15.36 32.37
CA GLY A 463 -21.48 15.71 32.00
C GLY A 463 -22.31 16.19 33.19
N ASP A 464 -22.30 15.44 34.29
CA ASP A 464 -23.07 15.79 35.49
C ASP A 464 -22.56 17.08 36.15
N ALA A 465 -21.24 17.28 36.17
CA ALA A 465 -20.63 18.50 36.71
C ALA A 465 -21.01 19.72 35.84
N ALA A 466 -20.98 19.58 34.52
CA ALA A 466 -21.38 20.63 33.59
C ALA A 466 -22.87 21.00 33.72
N ILE A 467 -23.74 20.00 33.87
CA ILE A 467 -25.18 20.20 34.07
C ILE A 467 -25.44 20.92 35.41
N LYS A 468 -24.82 20.46 36.51
CA LYS A 468 -24.94 21.09 37.83
C LYS A 468 -24.42 22.53 37.84
N LEU A 469 -23.30 22.79 37.18
CA LEU A 469 -22.75 24.14 37.05
C LEU A 469 -23.72 25.05 36.30
N ALA A 470 -24.30 24.56 35.20
CA ALA A 470 -25.27 25.31 34.40
C ALA A 470 -26.52 25.65 35.21
N THR A 471 -27.04 24.72 36.01
CA THR A 471 -28.21 24.97 36.88
C THR A 471 -27.89 25.99 37.97
N LEU A 472 -26.74 25.85 38.65
CA LEU A 472 -26.34 26.79 39.71
C LEU A 472 -26.11 28.21 39.18
N LYS A 473 -25.52 28.36 37.99
CA LYS A 473 -25.36 29.67 37.34
C LYS A 473 -26.71 30.28 36.95
N ALA A 474 -27.65 29.47 36.46
CA ALA A 474 -28.99 29.93 36.13
C ALA A 474 -29.76 30.38 37.38
N GLU A 475 -29.67 29.64 38.49
CA GLU A 475 -30.26 30.01 39.77
C GLU A 475 -29.65 31.30 40.33
N LYS A 476 -28.32 31.44 40.29
CA LYS A 476 -27.63 32.66 40.73
C LYS A 476 -28.05 33.87 39.89
N ALA A 477 -28.11 33.73 38.57
CA ALA A 477 -28.58 34.81 37.69
C ALA A 477 -30.04 35.21 37.98
N ALA A 478 -30.92 34.23 38.24
CA ALA A 478 -32.31 34.49 38.62
C ALA A 478 -32.41 35.17 40.00
N GLN A 479 -31.55 34.81 40.95
CA GLN A 479 -31.44 35.47 42.25
C GLN A 479 -30.95 36.91 42.13
N GLU A 480 -29.94 37.16 41.29
CA GLU A 480 -29.42 38.50 41.01
C GLU A 480 -30.48 39.38 40.31
N GLU A 481 -31.24 38.83 39.35
CA GLU A 481 -32.35 39.52 38.70
C GLU A 481 -33.50 39.82 39.68
N ALA A 482 -33.85 38.86 40.55
CA ALA A 482 -34.85 39.06 41.60
C ALA A 482 -34.41 40.10 42.63
N ALA A 483 -33.14 40.07 43.04
CA ALA A 483 -32.56 41.06 43.96
C ALA A 483 -32.49 42.46 43.33
N ALA A 484 -32.16 42.55 42.03
CA ALA A 484 -32.19 43.81 41.29
C ALA A 484 -33.62 44.34 41.15
N ALA A 485 -34.61 43.47 40.90
CA ALA A 485 -36.02 43.84 40.85
C ALA A 485 -36.56 44.28 42.22
N GLU A 486 -36.16 43.62 43.30
CA GLU A 486 -36.52 44.01 44.67
C GLU A 486 -35.86 45.34 45.07
N ALA A 487 -34.59 45.54 44.72
CA ALA A 487 -33.90 46.82 44.93
C ALA A 487 -34.57 47.97 44.15
N ALA A 488 -34.93 47.74 42.89
CA ALA A 488 -35.66 48.71 42.07
C ALA A 488 -37.07 48.99 42.64
N ALA A 489 -37.77 47.98 43.16
CA ALA A 489 -39.07 48.15 43.82
C ALA A 489 -38.95 48.92 45.15
N ALA A 490 -37.89 48.67 45.92
CA ALA A 490 -37.60 49.41 47.15
C ALA A 490 -37.25 50.87 46.87
N GLU A 491 -36.48 51.14 45.82
CA GLU A 491 -36.15 52.50 45.37
C GLU A 491 -37.40 53.24 44.87
N ALA A 492 -38.27 52.58 44.10
CA ALA A 492 -39.55 53.13 43.67
C ALA A 492 -40.49 53.45 44.85
N ALA A 493 -40.58 52.56 45.84
CA ALA A 493 -41.38 52.78 47.05
C ALA A 493 -40.82 53.92 47.93
N ALA A 494 -39.49 54.06 48.00
CA ALA A 494 -38.85 55.18 48.69
C ALA A 494 -39.13 56.52 47.97
N ALA A 495 -39.13 56.53 46.64
CA ALA A 495 -39.50 57.70 45.85
C ALA A 495 -40.98 58.10 46.02
N GLU A 496 -41.89 57.14 46.13
CA GLU A 496 -43.32 57.38 46.37
C GLU A 496 -43.60 57.89 47.80
N ALA A 497 -42.86 57.38 48.81
CA ALA A 497 -42.96 57.84 50.19
C ALA A 497 -42.43 59.26 50.42
N ALA A 498 -41.51 59.74 49.56
CA ALA A 498 -40.99 61.11 49.60
C ALA A 498 -41.93 62.14 48.94
N ALA A 499 -43.04 61.72 48.34
CA ALA A 499 -43.89 62.56 47.49
C ALA A 499 -45.10 63.27 48.15
N PRO A 500 -45.23 63.42 49.50
CA PRO A 500 -46.15 64.44 50.02
C PRO A 500 -45.52 65.26 51.15
N ALA A 501 -44.67 66.23 50.81
CA ALA A 501 -44.32 67.32 51.71
C ALA A 501 -44.00 68.66 51.00
N GLU A 502 -44.33 68.79 49.71
CA GLU A 502 -44.04 70.00 48.92
C GLU A 502 -45.30 70.67 48.34
N GLU A 503 -46.46 70.49 48.97
CA GLU A 503 -47.70 71.21 48.61
C GLU A 503 -48.25 72.08 49.76
N GLN A 504 -47.37 72.65 50.61
CA GLN A 504 -47.73 73.70 51.56
C GLN A 504 -46.56 74.68 51.85
N ALA A 505 -45.96 75.29 50.83
CA ALA A 505 -45.03 76.42 51.06
C ALA A 505 -44.81 77.32 49.84
N GLU A 506 -45.84 77.91 49.22
CA GLU A 506 -45.61 79.14 48.45
C GLU A 506 -46.86 80.03 48.35
N ALA A 507 -47.04 80.86 49.36
CA ALA A 507 -47.80 82.10 49.28
C ALA A 507 -46.98 83.21 49.98
N ALA A 508 -45.99 83.75 49.26
CA ALA A 508 -45.29 84.97 49.66
C ALA A 508 -44.95 85.82 48.41
N PRO A 509 -45.35 87.10 48.37
CA PRO A 509 -45.24 87.99 47.20
C PRO A 509 -43.86 88.73 47.16
N PRO A 510 -43.58 89.49 46.08
CA PRO A 510 -42.24 89.66 45.50
C PRO A 510 -41.44 90.76 46.18
N ALA A 511 -40.11 90.64 46.14
CA ALA A 511 -39.19 91.72 46.43
C ALA A 511 -38.18 91.90 45.29
N ASP A 512 -38.13 93.15 44.87
CA ASP A 512 -37.28 93.78 43.87
C ASP A 512 -35.79 93.45 43.93
N GLY A 513 -35.19 93.49 42.73
CA GLY A 513 -33.91 94.16 42.48
C GLY A 513 -32.63 93.45 42.90
N GLU A 514 -31.84 93.01 41.92
CA GLU A 514 -30.57 93.68 41.58
C GLU A 514 -29.86 92.95 40.44
N GLU A 515 -29.36 93.77 39.52
CA GLU A 515 -28.54 93.43 38.37
C GLU A 515 -27.05 93.30 38.79
N PRO A 516 -26.11 92.99 37.87
CA PRO A 516 -25.10 91.93 37.96
C PRO A 516 -23.76 92.39 38.59
N PRO A 517 -22.69 91.57 38.52
CA PRO A 517 -21.70 91.90 37.48
C PRO A 517 -20.98 90.71 36.83
N ALA A 518 -20.37 91.06 35.70
CA ALA A 518 -19.41 90.31 34.91
C ALA A 518 -18.02 90.20 35.56
N ALA A 519 -17.12 89.49 34.85
CA ALA A 519 -15.70 89.18 35.10
C ALA A 519 -15.51 87.91 35.95
N GLU A 520 -14.73 86.90 35.54
CA GLU A 520 -13.56 86.82 34.64
C GLU A 520 -13.51 85.44 33.96
#